data_AF-A0A2U3D8B2-F1
#
_entry.id   AF-A0A2U3D8B2-F1
#
_cell.length_a   1.000
_cell.length_b   1.000
_cell.length_c   1.000
_cell.angle_alpha   90.00
_cell.angle_beta   90.00
_cell.angle_gamma   90.00
#
_symmetry.space_group_name_H-M   'P 1'
#
loop_
_entity.id
_entity.type
_entity.pdbx_description
1 polymer ?
#
loop_
_entity_poly.entity_id
_entity_poly.type
_entity_poly.pdbx_seq_one_letter_code
_entity_poly.pdbx_strand_id
1 'polypeptide(L)'
;MMRVPYDHHLEPIDEQLAKLIAERLRISQGTNGYPTKEQFDRWCEEYHVDRHVIASVFAAMNNPRRPPRLPVSPQNLVGIVPVMKKVQSEGIAYQITRMEQYADFSLVYVDIYTDDDAETAELNIQLMLNVEPSEGRQIQFHRSQGHTNQSSLVYMVSPKLPDDLKAFSFRLVPNPMPHHPRPPERILDQTVAFD
;
A
#
# COMPACT_ATOMS: atom_id res chain seq x y z
N MET A 1 -24.39 -22.69 11.84
CA MET A 1 -24.37 -21.28 11.41
C MET A 1 -25.67 -21.02 10.67
N MET A 2 -26.58 -20.24 11.25
CA MET A 2 -27.88 -19.93 10.64
C MET A 2 -27.63 -18.96 9.48
N ARG A 3 -27.90 -19.37 8.23
CA ARG A 3 -27.84 -18.47 7.08
C ARG A 3 -29.10 -17.61 7.09
N VAL A 4 -28.96 -16.32 7.32
CA VAL A 4 -30.03 -15.36 7.08
C VAL A 4 -30.36 -15.44 5.58
N PRO A 5 -31.63 -15.64 5.18
CA PRO A 5 -32.01 -15.67 3.78
C PRO A 5 -31.78 -14.29 3.13
N TYR A 6 -31.38 -14.30 1.85
CA TYR A 6 -31.15 -13.09 1.07
C TYR A 6 -32.48 -12.36 0.80
N ASP A 7 -32.46 -11.03 0.91
CA ASP A 7 -33.59 -10.20 0.53
C ASP A 7 -33.54 -9.90 -0.97
N HIS A 8 -34.38 -10.59 -1.73
CA HIS A 8 -34.46 -10.48 -3.19
C HIS A 8 -34.92 -9.10 -3.68
N HIS A 9 -35.48 -8.24 -2.82
CA HIS A 9 -35.77 -6.86 -3.21
C HIS A 9 -34.51 -6.04 -3.50
N LEU A 10 -33.35 -6.49 -3.01
CA LEU A 10 -32.05 -5.85 -3.23
C LEU A 10 -31.38 -6.28 -4.54
N GLU A 11 -31.85 -7.34 -5.20
CA GLU A 11 -31.21 -7.92 -6.39
C GLU A 11 -30.95 -6.90 -7.51
N PRO A 12 -31.91 -6.01 -7.87
CA PRO A 12 -31.69 -5.05 -8.95
C PRO A 12 -30.62 -3.99 -8.63
N ILE A 13 -30.45 -3.62 -7.36
CA ILE A 13 -29.43 -2.66 -6.95
C ILE A 13 -28.08 -3.36 -6.79
N ASP A 14 -28.05 -4.57 -6.24
CA ASP A 14 -26.84 -5.37 -6.09
C ASP A 14 -26.22 -5.72 -7.45
N GLU A 15 -27.03 -6.03 -8.47
CA GLU A 15 -26.54 -6.26 -9.83
C GLU A 15 -25.93 -4.99 -10.45
N GLN A 16 -26.54 -3.82 -10.21
CA GLN A 16 -25.99 -2.53 -10.65
C GLN A 16 -24.67 -2.21 -9.94
N LEU A 17 -24.60 -2.44 -8.63
CA LEU A 17 -23.37 -2.28 -7.86
C LEU A 17 -22.28 -3.21 -8.41
N ALA A 18 -22.58 -4.48 -8.69
CA ALA A 18 -21.61 -5.40 -9.27
C ALA A 18 -21.07 -4.92 -10.63
N LYS A 19 -21.94 -4.39 -11.51
CA LYS A 19 -21.54 -3.79 -12.79
C LYS A 19 -20.63 -2.57 -12.60
N LEU A 20 -21.00 -1.66 -11.71
CA LEU A 20 -20.22 -0.44 -11.42
C LEU A 20 -18.87 -0.76 -10.77
N ILE A 21 -18.83 -1.73 -9.86
CA ILE A 21 -17.58 -2.21 -9.25
C ILE A 21 -16.67 -2.76 -10.34
N ALA A 22 -17.17 -3.65 -11.21
CA ALA A 22 -16.37 -4.22 -12.30
C ALA A 22 -15.79 -3.14 -13.22
N GLU A 23 -16.61 -2.14 -13.57
CA GLU A 23 -16.17 -1.04 -14.41
C GLU A 23 -15.14 -0.14 -13.72
N ARG A 24 -15.35 0.20 -12.43
CA ARG A 24 -14.38 0.97 -11.64
C ARG A 24 -13.02 0.27 -11.59
N LEU A 25 -13.00 -1.05 -11.40
CA LEU A 25 -11.76 -1.84 -11.37
C LEU A 25 -11.06 -1.90 -12.72
N ARG A 26 -11.83 -1.95 -13.81
CA ARG A 26 -11.30 -1.91 -15.18
C ARG A 26 -10.64 -0.56 -15.48
N ILE A 27 -11.26 0.54 -15.06
CA ILE A 27 -10.73 1.90 -15.26
C ILE A 27 -9.54 2.17 -14.36
N SER A 28 -9.58 1.75 -13.09
CA SER A 28 -8.50 2.08 -12.14
C SER A 28 -7.20 1.32 -12.41
N GLN A 29 -7.22 0.18 -13.10
CA GLN A 29 -6.03 -0.60 -13.46
C GLN A 29 -5.04 -0.78 -12.29
N GLY A 30 -5.54 -1.09 -11.09
CA GLY A 30 -4.70 -1.29 -9.91
C GLY A 30 -4.07 -0.03 -9.30
N THR A 31 -4.35 1.16 -9.84
CA THR A 31 -3.93 2.44 -9.27
C THR A 31 -4.79 2.85 -8.08
N ASN A 32 -4.25 3.71 -7.21
CA ASN A 32 -4.98 4.29 -6.09
C ASN A 32 -6.04 5.29 -6.61
N GLY A 33 -7.28 4.82 -6.77
CA GLY A 33 -8.44 5.64 -7.14
C GLY A 33 -9.26 6.10 -5.94
N TYR A 34 -8.65 6.25 -4.76
CA TYR A 34 -9.40 6.64 -3.56
C TYR A 34 -10.01 8.03 -3.74
N PRO A 35 -11.29 8.23 -3.43
CA PRO A 35 -11.89 9.57 -3.51
C PRO A 35 -11.20 10.57 -2.57
N THR A 36 -11.19 11.84 -2.97
CA THR A 36 -10.65 12.92 -2.13
C THR A 36 -11.59 13.23 -0.95
N LYS A 37 -11.09 13.99 0.03
CA LYS A 37 -11.90 14.44 1.16
C LYS A 37 -13.12 15.23 0.68
N GLU A 38 -12.93 16.14 -0.27
CA GLU A 38 -13.97 17.01 -0.81
C GLU A 38 -15.05 16.20 -1.54
N GLN A 39 -14.64 15.14 -2.26
CA GLN A 39 -15.58 14.21 -2.90
C GLN A 39 -16.40 13.45 -1.86
N PHE A 40 -15.77 12.95 -0.80
CA PHE A 40 -16.49 12.27 0.28
C PHE A 40 -17.49 13.21 0.98
N ASP A 41 -17.05 14.41 1.35
CA ASP A 41 -17.87 15.36 2.08
C ASP A 41 -19.13 15.71 1.26
N ARG A 42 -18.97 15.95 -0.05
CA ARG A 42 -20.09 16.19 -0.97
C ARG A 42 -21.05 15.00 -1.07
N TRP A 43 -20.55 13.78 -1.23
CA TRP A 43 -21.41 12.60 -1.36
C TRP A 43 -22.13 12.22 -0.07
N CYS A 44 -21.50 12.43 1.09
CA CYS A 44 -22.13 12.20 2.38
C CYS A 44 -23.29 13.18 2.59
N GLU A 45 -23.12 14.44 2.18
CA GLU A 45 -24.18 15.46 2.22
C GLU A 45 -25.29 15.15 1.22
N GLU A 46 -24.95 14.87 -0.03
CA GLU A 46 -25.90 14.66 -1.14
C GLU A 46 -26.75 13.38 -0.96
N TYR A 47 -26.13 12.29 -0.53
CA TYR A 47 -26.79 10.98 -0.44
C TYR A 47 -27.16 10.60 1.00
N HIS A 48 -26.87 11.45 1.99
CA HIS A 48 -27.12 11.21 3.41
C HIS A 48 -26.54 9.86 3.90
N VAL A 49 -25.36 9.50 3.39
CA VAL A 49 -24.66 8.27 3.77
C VAL A 49 -23.55 8.62 4.76
N ASP A 50 -23.40 7.79 5.79
CA ASP A 50 -22.33 7.93 6.75
C ASP A 50 -20.95 7.79 6.09
N ARG A 51 -20.02 8.67 6.47
CA ARG A 51 -18.68 8.74 5.89
C ARG A 51 -17.90 7.43 6.08
N HIS A 52 -18.03 6.78 7.23
CA HIS A 52 -17.34 5.54 7.50
C HIS A 52 -17.85 4.41 6.61
N VAL A 53 -19.16 4.34 6.37
CA VAL A 53 -19.78 3.37 5.47
C VAL A 53 -19.25 3.53 4.05
N ILE A 54 -19.38 4.72 3.46
CA ILE A 54 -18.95 4.94 2.08
C ILE A 54 -17.42 4.79 1.92
N ALA A 55 -16.63 5.26 2.90
CA ALA A 55 -15.18 5.10 2.90
C ALA A 55 -14.77 3.60 2.91
N SER A 56 -15.45 2.77 3.70
CA SER A 56 -15.16 1.33 3.77
C SER A 56 -15.40 0.61 2.44
N VAL A 57 -16.45 1.00 1.70
CA VAL A 57 -16.76 0.45 0.38
C VAL A 57 -15.68 0.82 -0.63
N PHE A 58 -15.28 2.10 -0.70
CA PHE A 58 -14.19 2.54 -1.58
C PHE A 58 -12.85 1.93 -1.19
N ALA A 59 -12.57 1.77 0.11
CA ALA A 59 -11.36 1.12 0.60
C ALA A 59 -11.28 -0.35 0.17
N ALA A 60 -12.40 -1.09 0.26
CA ALA A 60 -12.48 -2.48 -0.20
C ALA A 60 -12.22 -2.59 -1.71
N MET A 61 -12.75 -1.67 -2.51
CA MET A 61 -12.51 -1.63 -3.96
C MET A 61 -11.12 -1.12 -4.35
N ASN A 62 -10.42 -0.41 -3.48
CA ASN A 62 -9.03 -0.02 -3.69
C ASN A 62 -8.04 -1.17 -3.44
N ASN A 63 -8.51 -2.28 -2.86
CA ASN A 63 -7.70 -3.45 -2.57
C ASN A 63 -8.42 -4.78 -2.87
N PRO A 64 -9.03 -4.99 -4.06
CA PRO A 64 -9.85 -6.18 -4.32
C PRO A 64 -9.02 -7.45 -4.48
N ARG A 65 -7.69 -7.29 -4.57
CA ARG A 65 -6.73 -8.38 -4.51
C ARG A 65 -5.62 -7.90 -3.62
N ARG A 66 -5.68 -8.22 -2.32
CA ARG A 66 -4.43 -8.61 -1.68
C ARG A 66 -4.04 -9.90 -2.39
N PRO A 67 -3.02 -9.95 -3.27
CA PRO A 67 -2.43 -11.23 -3.61
C PRO A 67 -2.24 -11.99 -2.29
N PRO A 68 -2.42 -13.32 -2.29
CA PRO A 68 -1.95 -14.11 -1.15
C PRO A 68 -0.57 -13.58 -0.80
N ARG A 69 -0.33 -13.23 0.47
CA ARG A 69 0.98 -12.69 0.90
C ARG A 69 2.02 -13.65 0.37
N LEU A 70 2.69 -13.27 -0.72
CA LEU A 70 3.66 -14.16 -1.33
C LEU A 70 4.74 -14.33 -0.27
N PRO A 71 5.08 -15.57 0.14
CA PRO A 71 6.05 -15.77 1.19
C PRO A 71 7.38 -15.19 0.71
N VAL A 72 7.72 -14.02 1.25
CA VAL A 72 9.02 -13.37 1.03
C VAL A 72 10.02 -14.19 1.83
N SER A 73 10.74 -15.05 1.13
CA SER A 73 11.80 -15.87 1.67
C SER A 73 13.11 -15.42 1.02
N PRO A 74 14.18 -15.18 1.79
CA PRO A 74 15.48 -14.86 1.24
C PRO A 74 15.99 -15.88 0.23
N GLN A 75 15.56 -17.15 0.34
CA GLN A 75 15.94 -18.23 -0.58
C GLN A 75 15.33 -18.06 -1.98
N ASN A 76 14.27 -17.27 -2.13
CA ASN A 76 13.58 -17.03 -3.39
C ASN A 76 14.01 -15.72 -4.08
N LEU A 77 15.03 -15.03 -3.54
CA LEU A 77 15.56 -13.81 -4.13
C LEU A 77 16.24 -14.12 -5.46
N VAL A 78 15.72 -13.55 -6.55
CA VAL A 78 16.25 -13.71 -7.91
C VAL A 78 17.39 -12.74 -8.17
N GLY A 79 17.31 -11.52 -7.63
CA GLY A 79 18.34 -10.51 -7.83
C GLY A 79 18.07 -9.20 -7.11
N ILE A 80 19.04 -8.30 -7.18
CA ILE A 80 18.93 -6.95 -6.60
C ILE A 80 19.25 -5.94 -7.70
N VAL A 81 18.32 -5.01 -7.94
CA VAL A 81 18.46 -3.92 -8.90
C VAL A 81 18.74 -2.62 -8.12
N PRO A 82 19.87 -1.95 -8.34
CA PRO A 82 20.12 -0.63 -7.75
C PRO A 82 19.20 0.42 -8.41
N VAL A 83 18.57 1.26 -7.59
CA VAL A 83 17.65 2.30 -8.07
C VAL A 83 18.24 3.69 -7.85
N MET A 84 18.83 3.93 -6.68
CA MET A 84 19.59 5.13 -6.30
C MET A 84 18.89 6.46 -6.66
N LYS A 85 17.61 6.61 -6.30
CA LYS A 85 16.87 7.89 -6.42
C LYS A 85 16.82 8.57 -5.06
N LYS A 86 17.02 9.89 -5.02
CA LYS A 86 16.91 10.71 -3.80
C LYS A 86 16.17 12.01 -4.09
N VAL A 87 15.31 12.42 -3.17
CA VAL A 87 14.64 13.72 -3.19
C VAL A 87 14.58 14.27 -1.76
N GLN A 88 14.60 15.60 -1.62
CA GLN A 88 14.44 16.27 -0.34
C GLN A 88 13.28 17.25 -0.43
N SER A 89 12.44 17.29 0.59
CA SER A 89 11.28 18.17 0.67
C SER A 89 11.01 18.49 2.14
N GLU A 90 10.87 19.78 2.46
CA GLU A 90 10.55 20.25 3.81
C GLU A 90 11.48 19.71 4.92
N GLY A 91 12.78 19.62 4.63
CA GLY A 91 13.77 19.09 5.58
C GLY A 91 13.80 17.56 5.69
N ILE A 92 12.91 16.85 5.01
CA ILE A 92 12.85 15.38 4.99
C ILE A 92 13.51 14.86 3.71
N ALA A 93 14.45 13.93 3.85
CA ALA A 93 15.08 13.22 2.75
C ALA A 93 14.39 11.89 2.51
N TYR A 94 14.08 11.60 1.24
CA TYR A 94 13.50 10.35 0.78
C TYR A 94 14.44 9.72 -0.24
N GLN A 95 14.71 8.42 -0.10
CA GLN A 95 15.54 7.70 -1.05
C GLN A 95 14.98 6.32 -1.39
N ILE A 96 15.20 5.90 -2.64
CA ILE A 96 14.99 4.53 -3.10
C ILE A 96 16.36 4.01 -3.47
N THR A 97 16.91 3.13 -2.63
CA THR A 97 18.28 2.63 -2.80
C THR A 97 18.31 1.43 -3.73
N ARG A 98 17.41 0.47 -3.51
CA ARG A 98 17.41 -0.82 -4.18
C ARG A 98 16.01 -1.40 -4.34
N MET A 99 15.93 -2.37 -5.23
CA MET A 99 14.77 -3.20 -5.44
C MET A 99 15.20 -4.67 -5.45
N GLU A 100 14.58 -5.50 -4.61
CA GLU A 100 14.74 -6.96 -4.68
C GLU A 100 13.78 -7.54 -5.71
N GLN A 101 14.26 -8.49 -6.50
CA GLN A 101 13.52 -9.18 -7.54
C GLN A 101 13.15 -10.58 -7.05
N TYR A 102 11.88 -10.92 -7.13
CA TYR A 102 11.36 -12.28 -6.98
C TYR A 102 10.71 -12.70 -8.30
N ALA A 103 10.30 -13.97 -8.42
CA ALA A 103 9.73 -14.50 -9.66
C ALA A 103 8.55 -13.65 -10.17
N ASP A 104 7.61 -13.31 -9.28
CA ASP A 104 6.35 -12.66 -9.67
C ASP A 104 6.23 -11.19 -9.22
N PHE A 105 7.14 -10.70 -8.39
CA PHE A 105 7.05 -9.38 -7.77
C PHE A 105 8.41 -8.76 -7.47
N SER A 106 8.41 -7.45 -7.27
CA SER A 106 9.55 -6.69 -6.78
C SER A 106 9.29 -6.15 -5.38
N LEU A 107 10.30 -6.12 -4.51
CA LEU A 107 10.26 -5.33 -3.27
C LEU A 107 11.07 -4.05 -3.45
N VAL A 108 10.40 -2.90 -3.37
CA VAL A 108 11.02 -1.58 -3.47
C VAL A 108 11.28 -1.05 -2.06
N TYR A 109 12.54 -0.71 -1.79
CA TYR A 109 12.99 -0.20 -0.50
C TYR A 109 13.05 1.32 -0.54
N VAL A 110 12.32 1.96 0.37
CA VAL A 110 12.25 3.41 0.51
C VAL A 110 12.71 3.79 1.90
N ASP A 111 13.77 4.59 2.00
CA ASP A 111 14.26 5.11 3.28
C ASP A 111 13.93 6.59 3.39
N ILE A 112 13.57 7.02 4.59
CA ILE A 112 13.11 8.37 4.93
C ILE A 112 13.87 8.84 6.17
N TYR A 113 14.41 10.04 6.11
CA TYR A 113 15.23 10.64 7.16
C TYR A 113 14.80 12.09 7.38
N THR A 114 14.77 12.52 8.63
CA THR A 114 14.77 13.95 8.99
C THR A 114 16.09 14.29 9.70
N ASP A 115 16.51 15.55 9.59
CA ASP A 115 17.67 16.08 10.33
C ASP A 115 17.34 16.39 11.80
N ASP A 116 16.08 16.19 12.21
CA ASP A 116 15.66 16.35 13.61
C ASP A 116 16.29 15.28 14.52
N ASP A 117 16.41 15.62 15.80
CA ASP A 117 16.99 14.72 16.81
C ASP A 117 16.06 13.52 17.07
N ALA A 118 16.64 12.32 17.04
CA ALA A 118 15.95 11.05 17.29
C ALA A 118 15.24 10.99 18.64
N GLU A 119 15.70 11.70 19.66
CA GLU A 119 15.03 11.71 20.97
C GLU A 119 13.79 12.60 21.00
N THR A 120 13.62 13.47 20.00
CA THR A 120 12.59 14.53 20.00
C THR A 120 11.64 14.48 18.80
N ALA A 121 11.97 13.73 17.76
CA ALA A 121 11.16 13.59 16.55
C ALA A 121 10.75 12.14 16.29
N GLU A 122 9.47 11.95 15.99
CA GLU A 122 8.91 10.68 15.51
C GLU A 122 8.23 10.88 14.16
N LEU A 123 8.67 10.11 13.16
CA LEU A 123 8.08 10.13 11.83
C LEU A 123 6.81 9.26 11.75
N ASN A 124 5.63 9.90 11.76
CA ASN A 124 4.37 9.23 11.44
C ASN A 124 4.14 9.19 9.92
N ILE A 125 4.61 8.13 9.27
CA ILE A 125 4.60 8.06 7.81
C ILE A 125 3.32 7.41 7.28
N GLN A 126 2.51 8.25 6.62
CA GLN A 126 1.27 7.84 5.96
C GLN A 126 1.38 7.96 4.45
N LEU A 127 2.44 7.35 3.89
CA LEU A 127 2.72 7.39 2.45
C LEU A 127 2.53 6.01 1.83
N MET A 128 2.25 5.99 0.52
CA MET A 128 2.18 4.80 -0.32
C MET A 128 3.01 5.04 -1.58
N LEU A 129 3.71 4.00 -2.04
CA LEU A 129 4.42 4.04 -3.32
C LEU A 129 3.44 4.01 -4.49
N ASN A 130 3.68 4.87 -5.46
CA ASN A 130 3.08 4.84 -6.79
C ASN A 130 4.19 4.69 -7.84
N VAL A 131 3.94 3.88 -8.87
CA VAL A 131 4.87 3.61 -9.96
C VAL A 131 4.17 3.90 -11.28
N GLU A 132 4.78 4.73 -12.13
CA GLU A 132 4.25 5.03 -13.46
C GLU A 132 5.23 4.61 -14.56
N PRO A 133 4.73 4.06 -15.69
CA PRO A 133 3.33 3.72 -15.93
C PRO A 133 2.86 2.58 -15.01
N SER A 134 1.59 2.64 -14.56
CA SER A 134 1.04 1.60 -13.68
C SER A 134 0.98 0.26 -14.43
N GLU A 135 0.47 0.26 -15.67
CA GLU A 135 0.26 -0.94 -16.50
C GLU A 135 -0.47 -2.08 -15.75
N GLY A 136 -1.41 -1.75 -14.87
CA GLY A 136 -2.14 -2.75 -14.09
C GLY A 136 -1.41 -3.25 -12.84
N ARG A 137 -0.24 -2.69 -12.50
CA ARG A 137 0.54 -3.11 -11.33
C ARG A 137 -0.22 -2.86 -10.04
N GLN A 138 -0.10 -3.83 -9.15
CA GLN A 138 -0.60 -3.78 -7.79
C GLN A 138 0.57 -3.47 -6.85
N ILE A 139 0.40 -2.42 -6.05
CA ILE A 139 1.41 -1.98 -5.07
C ILE A 139 0.84 -2.18 -3.68
N GLN A 140 1.62 -2.81 -2.81
CA GLN A 140 1.22 -3.13 -1.45
C GLN A 140 2.29 -2.76 -0.46
N PHE A 141 1.87 -2.16 0.65
CA PHE A 141 2.72 -2.04 1.80
C PHE A 141 3.08 -3.44 2.31
N HIS A 142 4.38 -3.76 2.36
CA HIS A 142 4.87 -5.06 2.80
C HIS A 142 5.30 -5.04 4.26
N ARG A 143 6.17 -4.09 4.63
CA ARG A 143 6.62 -3.86 6.01
C ARG A 143 7.19 -2.45 6.15
N SER A 144 7.21 -1.96 7.38
CA SER A 144 8.03 -0.83 7.78
C SER A 144 8.99 -1.28 8.88
N GLN A 145 10.12 -0.61 8.95
CA GLN A 145 11.01 -0.61 10.09
C GLN A 145 11.43 0.83 10.32
N GLY A 146 11.27 1.36 11.52
CA GLY A 146 11.64 2.72 11.80
C GLY A 146 11.41 3.01 13.26
N HIS A 147 12.30 3.80 13.82
CA HIS A 147 12.15 4.42 15.12
C HIS A 147 12.61 5.86 14.92
N THR A 148 11.89 6.80 15.55
CA THR A 148 12.31 8.19 15.68
C THR A 148 12.46 8.96 14.36
N ASN A 149 13.67 9.41 14.02
CA ASN A 149 13.98 10.31 12.92
C ASN A 149 14.34 9.59 11.59
N GLN A 150 14.34 8.25 11.60
CA GLN A 150 14.55 7.43 10.40
C GLN A 150 13.50 6.34 10.27
N SER A 151 13.06 6.10 9.03
CA SER A 151 12.19 4.97 8.71
C SER A 151 12.50 4.37 7.34
N SER A 152 12.34 3.06 7.24
CA SER A 152 12.47 2.25 6.04
C SER A 152 11.13 1.58 5.75
N LEU A 153 10.56 1.87 4.59
CA LEU A 153 9.34 1.28 4.08
C LEU A 153 9.68 0.31 2.95
N VAL A 154 8.98 -0.82 2.92
CA VAL A 154 9.10 -1.79 1.84
C VAL A 154 7.74 -1.96 1.17
N TYR A 155 7.72 -1.77 -0.14
CA TYR A 155 6.52 -1.97 -0.96
C TYR A 155 6.71 -3.14 -1.91
N MET A 156 5.72 -4.03 -1.96
CA MET A 156 5.63 -5.10 -2.94
C MET A 156 4.93 -4.58 -4.20
N VAL A 157 5.54 -4.77 -5.36
CA VAL A 157 5.00 -4.39 -6.67
C VAL A 157 4.84 -5.65 -7.52
N SER A 158 3.62 -5.91 -7.98
CA SER A 158 3.27 -7.08 -8.80
C SER A 158 2.49 -6.66 -10.06
N PRO A 159 2.82 -7.13 -11.27
CA PRO A 159 3.93 -8.03 -11.58
C PRO A 159 5.30 -7.39 -11.36
N LYS A 160 6.33 -8.24 -11.31
CA LYS A 160 7.75 -7.87 -11.20
C LYS A 160 8.10 -6.69 -12.12
N LEU A 161 8.77 -5.68 -11.56
CA LEU A 161 9.34 -4.58 -12.33
C LEU A 161 10.54 -5.07 -13.16
N PRO A 162 10.79 -4.50 -14.34
CA PRO A 162 11.97 -4.84 -15.12
C PRO A 162 13.25 -4.32 -14.45
N ASP A 163 14.39 -4.90 -14.84
CA ASP A 163 15.69 -4.50 -14.31
C ASP A 163 16.12 -3.10 -14.85
N ASP A 164 15.71 -2.73 -16.07
CA ASP A 164 15.86 -1.36 -16.60
C ASP A 164 14.65 -0.49 -16.21
N LEU A 165 14.90 0.47 -15.33
CA LEU A 165 13.89 1.37 -14.76
C LEU A 165 13.78 2.73 -15.46
N LYS A 166 14.44 2.95 -16.61
CA LYS A 166 14.43 4.28 -17.29
C LYS A 166 13.05 4.77 -17.66
N ALA A 167 12.14 3.86 -18.00
CA ALA A 167 10.75 4.18 -18.34
C ALA A 167 9.86 4.41 -17.11
N PHE A 168 10.39 4.21 -15.89
CA PHE A 168 9.60 4.20 -14.66
C PHE A 168 9.89 5.41 -13.77
N SER A 169 8.80 6.06 -13.36
CA SER A 169 8.81 7.08 -12.32
C SER A 169 8.24 6.51 -11.01
N PHE A 170 8.80 6.95 -9.89
CA PHE A 170 8.40 6.53 -8.56
C PHE A 170 7.96 7.76 -7.79
N ARG A 171 6.80 7.68 -7.12
CA ARG A 171 6.25 8.77 -6.30
C ARG A 171 5.74 8.22 -4.99
N LEU A 172 5.87 8.99 -3.93
CA LEU A 172 5.18 8.74 -2.67
C LEU A 172 3.94 9.63 -2.63
N VAL A 173 2.78 9.02 -2.37
CA VAL A 173 1.48 9.70 -2.28
C VAL A 173 0.83 9.40 -0.94
N PRO A 174 -0.11 10.24 -0.45
CA PRO A 174 -0.82 9.96 0.80
C PRO A 174 -1.49 8.57 0.80
N ASN A 175 -1.31 7.81 1.88
CA ASN A 175 -1.93 6.50 2.07
C ASN A 175 -3.40 6.69 2.51
N PRO A 176 -4.39 6.25 1.72
CA PRO A 176 -5.80 6.40 2.06
C PRO A 176 -6.25 5.49 3.22
N MET A 177 -5.44 4.49 3.60
CA MET A 177 -5.78 3.52 4.63
C MET A 177 -4.57 3.27 5.56
N PRO A 178 -4.27 4.19 6.49
CA PRO A 178 -3.08 4.13 7.34
C PRO A 178 -3.09 2.99 8.37
N HIS A 179 -4.25 2.37 8.61
CA HIS A 179 -4.40 1.32 9.62
C HIS A 179 -4.15 -0.07 9.02
N HIS A 180 -2.97 -0.60 9.27
CA HIS A 180 -2.72 -2.04 9.16
C HIS A 180 -2.65 -2.65 10.57
N PRO A 181 -3.46 -3.68 10.89
CA PRO A 181 -3.32 -4.38 12.16
C PRO A 181 -1.91 -4.96 12.24
N ARG A 182 -1.20 -4.63 13.33
CA ARG A 182 0.12 -5.20 13.59
C ARG A 182 -0.02 -6.72 13.75
N PRO A 183 0.79 -7.53 13.06
CA PRO A 183 0.84 -8.96 13.34
C PRO A 183 1.23 -9.19 14.81
N PRO A 184 0.82 -10.31 15.42
CA PRO A 184 1.20 -10.62 16.80
C PRO A 184 2.73 -10.62 16.92
N GLU A 185 3.23 -9.84 17.86
CA GLU A 185 4.66 -9.75 18.14
C GLU A 185 5.12 -11.03 18.83
N ARG A 186 6.22 -11.61 18.33
CA ARG A 186 6.91 -12.69 19.01
C ARG A 186 8.03 -12.08 19.85
N ILE A 187 7.90 -12.19 21.17
CA ILE A 187 8.93 -11.75 22.11
C ILE A 187 10.08 -12.76 22.08
N LEU A 188 11.29 -12.26 21.88
CA LEU A 188 12.54 -13.04 21.93
C LEU A 188 13.32 -12.62 23.19
N ASP A 189 12.91 -13.14 24.34
CA ASP A 189 13.42 -12.79 25.68
C ASP A 189 14.35 -13.86 26.28
N GLN A 190 14.75 -14.84 25.46
CA GLN A 190 15.60 -15.95 25.87
C GLN A 190 17.07 -15.66 25.52
N THR A 191 17.99 -16.20 26.31
CA THR A 191 19.42 -16.13 26.02
C THR A 191 19.74 -16.87 24.72
N VAL A 192 20.39 -16.18 23.79
CA VAL A 192 20.94 -16.76 22.55
C VAL A 192 22.46 -16.80 22.69
N ALA A 193 23.04 -18.00 22.71
CA ALA A 193 24.49 -18.19 22.66
C ALA A 193 24.93 -18.27 21.19
N PHE A 194 26.03 -17.59 20.88
CA PHE A 194 26.72 -17.69 19.59
C PHE A 194 28.03 -18.43 19.88
N ASP A 195 28.05 -19.74 19.65
CA ASP A 195 29.27 -20.57 19.74
C ASP A 195 30.18 -20.34 18.51
#